data_AF-A0A090DH40-F1
#
_entry.id   AF-A0A090DH40-F1
#
_cell.length_a   1.000
_cell.length_b   1.000
_cell.length_c   1.000
_cell.angle_alpha   90.00
_cell.angle_beta   90.00
_cell.angle_gamma   90.00
#
_symmetry.space_group_name_H-M   'P 1'
#
loop_
_entity.id
_entity.type
_entity.pdbx_description
1 polymer ?
#
loop_
_entity_poly.entity_id
_entity_poly.type
_entity_poly.pdbx_seq_one_letter_code
_entity_poly.pdbx_strand_id
1 'polypeptide(L)' 'MKFGIRRPSIQRSLAARTSVKRMVKHSFGLKAPRGMGWVTNPKRAAYNRVYDRTTVRFWSLLKKLFGGR' A
#
# COMPACT_ATOMS: atom_id res chain seq x y z
N MET A 1 -15.23 5.73 -2.44
CA MET A 1 -14.26 5.73 -1.32
C MET A 1 -14.86 4.94 -0.17
N LYS A 2 -14.06 4.22 0.64
CA LYS A 2 -14.53 3.57 1.87
C LYS A 2 -13.96 4.35 3.06
N PHE A 3 -14.75 4.56 4.09
CA PHE A 3 -14.32 5.17 5.35
C PHE A 3 -14.15 4.05 6.39
N GLY A 4 -13.14 4.16 7.25
CA GLY A 4 -12.91 3.20 8.35
C GLY A 4 -11.83 2.14 8.07
N ILE A 5 -12.03 0.92 8.61
CA ILE A 5 -10.97 -0.10 8.67
C ILE A 5 -10.75 -0.76 7.31
N ARG A 6 -9.49 -0.79 6.86
CA ARG A 6 -9.09 -1.58 5.68
C ARG A 6 -9.22 -3.06 5.98
N ARG A 7 -10.03 -3.77 5.18
CA ARG A 7 -10.14 -5.23 5.25
C ARG A 7 -8.76 -5.88 5.03
N PRO A 8 -8.19 -6.58 6.03
CA PRO A 8 -6.98 -7.36 5.83
C PRO A 8 -7.30 -8.59 4.99
N SER A 9 -6.35 -9.02 4.14
CA SER A 9 -6.47 -10.27 3.38
C SER A 9 -5.09 -10.90 3.20
N ILE A 10 -4.91 -12.10 3.75
CA ILE A 10 -3.62 -12.81 3.75
C ILE A 10 -3.23 -13.21 2.33
N GLN A 11 -4.17 -13.77 1.56
CA GLN A 11 -3.95 -14.18 0.17
C GLN A 11 -3.42 -13.03 -0.70
N ARG A 12 -4.06 -11.84 -0.67
CA ARG A 12 -3.58 -10.68 -1.44
C ARG A 12 -2.22 -10.17 -0.96
N SER A 13 -1.93 -10.29 0.34
CA SER A 13 -0.63 -9.91 0.90
C SER A 13 0.49 -10.81 0.35
N LEU A 14 0.26 -12.12 0.33
CA LEU A 14 1.20 -13.10 -0.23
C LEU A 14 1.36 -12.93 -1.75
N ALA A 15 0.25 -12.85 -2.48
CA ALA A 15 0.26 -12.64 -3.93
C ALA A 15 0.99 -11.35 -4.34
N ALA A 16 0.83 -10.26 -3.56
CA ALA A 16 1.56 -9.02 -3.80
C ALA A 16 3.07 -9.17 -3.58
N ARG A 17 3.53 -10.10 -2.72
CA ARG A 17 4.96 -10.34 -2.46
C ARG A 17 5.59 -11.25 -3.52
N THR A 18 4.88 -12.29 -3.94
CA THR A 18 5.38 -13.33 -4.85
C THR A 18 5.07 -13.09 -6.32
N SER A 19 4.39 -11.99 -6.66
CA SER A 19 4.07 -11.67 -8.07
C SER A 19 5.32 -11.55 -8.95
N VAL A 20 5.32 -12.23 -10.09
CA VAL A 20 6.36 -12.16 -11.13
C VAL A 20 6.62 -10.71 -11.57
N LYS A 21 5.56 -9.91 -11.76
CA LYS A 21 5.68 -8.49 -12.12
C LYS A 21 6.45 -7.69 -11.07
N ARG A 22 6.33 -8.04 -9.79
CA ARG A 22 7.11 -7.41 -8.71
C ARG A 22 8.58 -7.80 -8.81
N MET A 23 8.87 -9.09 -9.00
CA MET A 23 10.24 -9.59 -9.13
C MET A 23 10.95 -8.89 -10.29
N VAL A 24 10.37 -8.92 -11.49
CA VAL A 24 10.91 -8.24 -12.68
C VAL A 24 11.16 -6.75 -12.40
N LYS A 25 10.16 -6.00 -11.91
CA LYS A 25 10.33 -4.56 -11.64
C LYS A 25 11.42 -4.24 -10.61
N HIS A 26 11.62 -5.12 -9.63
CA HIS A 26 12.64 -4.94 -8.61
C HIS A 26 14.03 -5.37 -9.09
N SER A 27 14.14 -6.46 -9.85
CA SER A 27 15.41 -6.98 -10.38
C SER A 27 15.99 -6.10 -11.49
N PHE A 28 15.15 -5.60 -12.40
CA PHE A 28 15.59 -4.77 -13.52
C PHE A 28 15.72 -3.26 -13.19
N GLY A 29 15.51 -2.86 -11.93
CA GLY A 29 15.62 -1.45 -11.53
C GLY A 29 14.55 -0.51 -12.12
N LEU A 30 13.53 -1.04 -12.82
CA LEU A 30 12.45 -0.30 -13.50
C LEU A 30 11.45 0.36 -12.53
N LYS A 31 11.82 0.49 -11.25
CA LYS A 31 10.97 1.06 -10.22
C LYS A 31 11.15 2.58 -10.21
N ALA A 32 10.05 3.31 -10.39
CA ALA A 32 10.07 4.75 -10.25
C ALA A 32 10.57 5.17 -8.84
N PRO A 33 11.42 6.21 -8.74
CA PRO A 33 11.89 6.73 -7.47
C PRO A 33 10.73 7.21 -6.60
N ARG A 34 10.98 7.30 -5.28
CA ARG A 34 9.97 7.74 -4.31
C ARG A 34 9.46 9.14 -4.71
N GLY A 35 8.14 9.35 -4.67
CA GLY A 35 7.51 10.63 -5.01
C GLY A 35 7.08 10.79 -6.48
N MET A 36 7.63 9.99 -7.40
CA MET A 36 7.32 10.10 -8.84
C MET A 36 5.91 9.59 -9.24
N GLY A 37 5.10 9.20 -8.25
CA GLY A 37 3.69 8.83 -8.45
C GLY A 37 2.85 9.97 -9.01
N TRP A 38 3.18 11.23 -8.68
CA TRP A 38 2.49 12.40 -9.23
C TRP A 38 2.76 12.61 -10.72
N VAL A 39 3.97 12.27 -11.18
CA VAL A 39 4.35 12.39 -12.60
C VAL A 39 3.83 11.22 -13.41
N THR A 40 3.97 9.99 -12.89
CA THR A 40 3.58 8.77 -13.61
C THR A 40 2.07 8.53 -13.63
N ASN A 41 1.35 8.88 -12.56
CA ASN A 41 -0.11 8.74 -12.50
C ASN A 41 -0.72 9.68 -11.43
N PRO A 42 -0.97 10.96 -11.76
CA PRO A 42 -1.45 11.96 -10.80
C PRO A 42 -2.83 11.61 -10.22
N LYS A 43 -3.76 11.09 -11.03
CA LYS A 43 -5.11 10.70 -10.59
C LYS A 43 -5.05 9.64 -9.49
N ARG A 44 -4.22 8.62 -9.68
CA ARG A 44 -4.04 7.55 -8.69
C ARG A 44 -3.31 8.04 -7.45
N ALA A 45 -2.32 8.93 -7.61
CA ALA A 45 -1.62 9.53 -6.48
C ALA A 45 -2.58 10.32 -5.58
N ALA A 46 -3.43 11.17 -6.17
CA ALA A 46 -4.45 11.93 -5.46
C ALA A 46 -5.45 11.01 -4.73
N TYR A 47 -5.99 10.00 -5.43
CA TYR A 47 -6.92 9.03 -4.85
C TYR A 47 -6.31 8.29 -3.64
N ASN A 48 -5.09 7.78 -3.79
CA ASN A 48 -4.40 7.07 -2.72
C ASN A 48 -4.13 7.97 -1.51
N ARG A 49 -3.82 9.25 -1.73
CA ARG A 49 -3.60 10.23 -0.64
C ARG A 49 -4.86 10.46 0.18
N VAL A 50 -6.01 10.61 -0.49
CA VAL A 50 -7.31 10.73 0.20
C VAL A 50 -7.64 9.42 0.92
N TYR A 51 -7.49 8.27 0.25
CA TYR A 51 -7.75 6.96 0.83
C TYR A 51 -6.86 6.63 2.04
N ASP A 52 -5.57 6.99 2.02
CA ASP A 52 -4.64 6.84 3.15
C ASP A 52 -4.99 7.74 4.35
N ARG A 53 -5.67 8.87 4.13
CA ARG A 53 -6.13 9.75 5.21
C ARG A 53 -7.45 9.31 5.82
N THR A 54 -8.36 8.76 5.00
CA THR A 54 -9.74 8.44 5.43
C THR A 54 -9.92 7.00 5.91
N THR A 55 -8.88 6.17 5.85
CA THR A 55 -8.95 4.76 6.27
C THR A 55 -7.85 4.40 7.25
N VAL A 56 -8.18 3.50 8.18
CA VAL A 56 -7.25 3.00 9.20
C VAL A 56 -6.82 1.59 8.85
N ARG A 57 -5.53 1.28 8.98
CA ARG A 57 -5.02 -0.08 8.70
C ARG A 57 -5.31 -0.97 9.92
N PHE A 58 -5.91 -2.14 9.69
CA PHE A 58 -6.14 -3.14 10.74
C PHE A 58 -4.83 -3.49 11.49
N TRP A 59 -3.73 -3.72 10.76
CA TRP A 59 -2.42 -4.01 11.35
C TRP A 59 -1.84 -2.86 12.18
N SER A 60 -2.15 -1.60 11.86
CA SER A 60 -1.72 -0.47 12.70
C SER A 60 -2.51 -0.39 14.00
N LEU A 61 -3.78 -0.79 13.99
CA LEU A 61 -4.59 -0.90 15.21
C LEU A 61 -4.08 -2.05 16.08
N LEU A 62 -3.83 -3.21 15.48
CA LEU A 62 -3.26 -4.36 16.18
C LEU A 62 -1.90 -4.02 16.81
N LYS A 63 -1.02 -3.33 16.07
CA LYS A 63 0.27 -2.86 16.62
C LYS A 63 0.09 -1.88 17.77
N LYS A 64 -0.88 -0.97 17.71
CA LYS A 64 -1.17 -0.03 18.82
C LYS A 64 -1.73 -0.74 20.06
N LEU A 65 -2.49 -1.82 19.88
CA LEU A 65 -3.10 -2.59 20.98
C LEU A 65 -2.12 -3.56 21.64
N PHE A 66 -1.27 -4.23 20.87
CA PHE A 66 -0.37 -5.28 21.38
C PHE A 66 1.11 -4.85 21.47
N GLY A 67 1.50 -3.78 20.80
CA GLY A 67 2.86 -3.24 20.83
C GLY A 67 3.04 -2.17 21.90
N GLY A 68 2.48 -2.37 23.10
CA GLY A 68 2.53 -1.40 24.19
C GLY A 68 3.95 -0.96 24.52
N ARG A 69 4.16 0.36 24.45
CA ARG A 69 5.41 1.15 24.57
C ARG A 69 6.39 1.00 23.41
#